data_AF-A0ABD5MXW9-F1
#
_entry.id   AF-A0ABD5MXW9-F1
#
_cell.length_a   1.000
_cell.length_b   1.000
_cell.length_c   1.000
_cell.angle_alpha   90.00
_cell.angle_beta   90.00
_cell.angle_gamma   90.00
#
_symmetry.space_group_name_H-M   'P 1'
#
loop_
_entity.id
_entity.type
_entity.pdbx_description
1 polymer ?
#
loop_
_entity_poly.entity_id
_entity_poly.type
_entity_poly.pdbx_seq_one_letter_code
_entity_poly.pdbx_strand_id
1 'polypeptide(L)'
;MIDMSSDADGIADFLSCLASLERKNSHLFRVLSEKIECFSVKPYLLKIADDNNKHASILVEISLHIGNPKVKTKECKKKLSIVCKNTEMILKKIKDDDKVTVDELLDYLELLEGSGGAAQYLLVQAETFLFMSNEISRLYGMELSKFDELLNEIVRDIEEHIEVLETIKRTLFEEQTNNQEKHPVFKYQNPDAWITPISGRED
;
A
#
# COMPACT_ATOMS: atom_id res chain seq x y z
N MET A 1 -42.42 7.23 4.22
CA MET A 1 -41.51 7.92 3.29
C MET A 1 -40.13 7.79 3.91
N ILE A 2 -39.31 6.85 3.44
CA ILE A 2 -37.94 6.68 3.92
C ILE A 2 -37.19 7.92 3.43
N ASP A 3 -36.49 8.62 4.31
CA ASP A 3 -35.71 9.81 3.94
C ASP A 3 -34.49 9.36 3.13
N MET A 4 -34.67 9.28 1.81
CA MET A 4 -33.63 8.84 0.88
C MET A 4 -32.42 9.78 0.84
N SER A 5 -32.51 10.98 1.42
CA SER A 5 -31.38 11.91 1.50
C SER A 5 -30.34 11.50 2.54
N SER A 6 -30.75 10.83 3.64
CA SER A 6 -29.80 10.40 4.69
C SER A 6 -28.91 9.26 4.24
N ASP A 7 -29.41 8.39 3.36
CA ASP A 7 -28.69 7.20 2.91
C ASP A 7 -27.69 7.54 1.80
N ALA A 8 -28.03 8.49 0.90
CA ALA A 8 -27.10 9.03 -0.09
C ALA A 8 -25.94 9.81 0.56
N ASP A 9 -26.23 10.68 1.53
CA ASP A 9 -25.20 11.36 2.32
C ASP A 9 -24.31 10.33 3.09
N GLY A 10 -24.90 9.22 3.55
CA GLY A 10 -24.16 8.14 4.20
C GLY A 10 -23.16 7.41 3.28
N ILE A 11 -23.55 7.15 2.03
CA ILE A 11 -22.69 6.57 0.99
C ILE A 11 -21.59 7.56 0.60
N ALA A 12 -21.96 8.81 0.36
CA ALA A 12 -21.01 9.89 0.05
C ALA A 12 -19.97 10.04 1.16
N ASP A 13 -20.38 10.03 2.42
CA ASP A 13 -19.50 10.07 3.58
C ASP A 13 -18.55 8.87 3.63
N PHE A 14 -19.02 7.66 3.29
CA PHE A 14 -18.19 6.46 3.29
C PHE A 14 -17.13 6.51 2.17
N LEU A 15 -17.51 6.91 0.95
CA LEU A 15 -16.58 7.13 -0.16
C LEU A 15 -15.54 8.21 0.17
N SER A 16 -15.96 9.29 0.82
CA SER A 16 -15.04 10.33 1.30
C SER A 16 -14.06 9.79 2.34
N CYS A 17 -14.48 8.84 3.19
CA CYS A 17 -13.57 8.17 4.12
C CYS A 17 -12.56 7.28 3.39
N LEU A 18 -12.99 6.50 2.40
CA LEU A 18 -12.09 5.67 1.58
C LEU A 18 -11.05 6.54 0.86
N ALA A 19 -11.48 7.64 0.24
CA ALA A 19 -10.57 8.61 -0.36
C ALA A 19 -9.52 9.16 0.63
N SER A 20 -9.92 9.39 1.89
CA SER A 20 -8.97 9.81 2.92
C SER A 20 -7.98 8.71 3.30
N LEU A 21 -8.37 7.43 3.26
CA LEU A 21 -7.47 6.32 3.50
C LEU A 21 -6.48 6.17 2.34
N GLU A 22 -6.97 6.23 1.10
CA GLU A 22 -6.17 6.18 -0.11
C GLU A 22 -5.08 7.27 -0.12
N ARG A 23 -5.43 8.51 0.22
CA ARG A 23 -4.42 9.59 0.36
C ARG A 23 -3.35 9.29 1.42
N LYS A 24 -3.73 8.65 2.52
CA LYS A 24 -2.75 8.29 3.56
C LYS A 24 -1.86 7.15 3.10
N ASN A 25 -2.40 6.15 2.41
CA ASN A 25 -1.61 5.07 1.82
C ASN A 25 -0.67 5.63 0.75
N SER A 26 -1.15 6.52 -0.11
CA SER A 26 -0.30 7.25 -1.06
C SER A 26 0.88 7.93 -0.38
N HIS A 27 0.60 8.70 0.69
CA HIS A 27 1.65 9.35 1.46
C HIS A 27 2.63 8.34 2.08
N LEU A 28 2.12 7.25 2.68
CA LEU A 28 2.94 6.21 3.27
C LEU A 28 3.89 5.59 2.24
N PHE A 29 3.37 5.11 1.10
CA PHE A 29 4.18 4.47 0.07
C PHE A 29 5.21 5.44 -0.54
N ARG A 30 4.87 6.72 -0.69
CA ARG A 30 5.82 7.75 -1.13
C ARG A 30 6.94 7.94 -0.11
N VAL A 31 6.63 8.09 1.17
CA VAL A 31 7.65 8.21 2.23
C VAL A 31 8.54 6.96 2.30
N LEU A 32 7.96 5.77 2.18
CA LEU A 32 8.73 4.52 2.13
C LEU A 32 9.68 4.51 0.93
N SER A 33 9.23 4.93 -0.25
CA SER A 33 10.09 5.01 -1.45
C SER A 33 11.27 5.98 -1.30
N GLU A 34 11.06 7.09 -0.58
CA GLU A 34 12.09 8.09 -0.33
C GLU A 34 13.13 7.54 0.66
N LYS A 35 12.68 6.90 1.73
CA LYS A 35 13.51 6.47 2.86
C LYS A 35 14.15 5.08 2.71
N ILE A 36 13.62 4.19 1.86
CA ILE A 36 14.18 2.86 1.66
C ILE A 36 15.58 2.94 1.02
N GLU A 37 16.53 2.14 1.51
CA GLU A 37 17.89 2.06 0.95
C GLU A 37 17.95 1.21 -0.33
N CYS A 38 17.06 0.22 -0.44
CA CYS A 38 16.96 -0.65 -1.61
C CYS A 38 16.38 0.11 -2.81
N PHE A 39 17.24 0.53 -3.74
CA PHE A 39 16.84 1.32 -4.91
C PHE A 39 15.95 0.56 -5.89
N SER A 40 16.09 -0.77 -5.99
CA SER A 40 15.34 -1.60 -6.94
C SER A 40 13.83 -1.62 -6.65
N VAL A 41 13.42 -1.42 -5.40
CA VAL A 41 11.99 -1.42 -5.01
C VAL A 41 11.32 -0.04 -5.08
N LYS A 42 12.09 1.05 -5.18
CA LYS A 42 11.54 2.43 -5.17
C LYS A 42 10.50 2.69 -6.26
N PRO A 43 10.71 2.29 -7.53
CA PRO A 43 9.73 2.55 -8.59
C PRO A 43 8.38 1.88 -8.32
N TYR A 44 8.39 0.69 -7.73
CA TYR A 44 7.18 -0.06 -7.39
C TYR A 44 6.39 0.61 -6.27
N LEU A 45 7.08 1.08 -5.22
CA LEU A 45 6.45 1.84 -4.13
C LEU A 45 5.86 3.17 -4.64
N LEU A 46 6.55 3.86 -5.53
CA LEU A 46 6.06 5.09 -6.16
C LEU A 46 4.82 4.84 -7.02
N LYS A 47 4.79 3.75 -7.79
CA LYS A 47 3.61 3.36 -8.57
C LYS A 47 2.38 3.20 -7.68
N ILE A 48 2.49 2.40 -6.62
CA ILE A 48 1.39 2.23 -5.65
C ILE A 48 0.98 3.57 -5.04
N ALA A 49 1.95 4.45 -4.73
CA ALA A 49 1.65 5.76 -4.18
C ALA A 49 0.84 6.64 -5.13
N ASP A 50 1.19 6.65 -6.42
CA ASP A 50 0.50 7.46 -7.44
C ASP A 50 -0.89 6.93 -7.76
N ASP A 51 -1.03 5.61 -7.89
CA ASP A 51 -2.31 4.95 -8.10
C ASP A 51 -3.27 5.24 -6.93
N ASN A 52 -2.84 5.10 -5.67
CA ASN A 52 -3.67 5.44 -4.50
C ASN A 52 -4.12 6.91 -4.51
N ASN A 53 -3.26 7.84 -4.95
CA ASN A 53 -3.63 9.26 -5.04
C ASN A 53 -4.69 9.51 -6.14
N LYS A 54 -4.58 8.80 -7.26
CA LYS A 54 -5.58 8.80 -8.33
C LYS A 54 -6.90 8.21 -7.83
N HIS A 55 -6.89 7.06 -7.15
CA HIS A 55 -8.07 6.42 -6.56
C HIS A 55 -8.79 7.37 -5.60
N ALA A 56 -8.04 8.05 -4.73
CA ALA A 56 -8.62 9.04 -3.83
C ALA A 56 -9.34 10.18 -4.56
N SER A 57 -8.80 10.62 -5.69
CA SER A 57 -9.40 11.70 -6.48
C SER A 57 -10.71 11.27 -7.12
N ILE A 58 -10.74 10.06 -7.69
CA ILE A 58 -11.94 9.42 -8.23
C ILE A 58 -13.01 9.27 -7.14
N LEU A 59 -12.64 8.73 -5.98
CA LEU A 59 -13.58 8.50 -4.87
C LEU A 59 -14.18 9.80 -4.32
N VAL A 60 -13.41 10.90 -4.29
CA VAL A 60 -13.95 12.23 -3.94
C VAL A 60 -14.95 12.71 -4.99
N GLU A 61 -14.64 12.53 -6.27
CA GLU A 61 -15.55 12.92 -7.34
C GLU A 61 -16.88 12.17 -7.26
N ILE A 62 -16.84 10.84 -7.07
CA ILE A 62 -18.04 10.00 -6.90
C ILE A 62 -18.81 10.45 -5.65
N SER A 63 -18.11 10.67 -4.52
CA SER A 63 -18.71 11.11 -3.26
C SER A 63 -19.51 12.40 -3.43
N LEU A 64 -18.93 13.41 -4.09
CA LEU A 64 -19.58 14.70 -4.37
C LEU A 64 -20.72 14.60 -5.38
N HIS A 65 -20.69 13.59 -6.26
CA HIS A 65 -21.78 13.35 -7.19
C HIS A 65 -22.98 12.69 -6.52
N ILE A 66 -22.74 11.83 -5.53
CA ILE A 66 -23.78 11.08 -4.82
C ILE A 66 -24.49 11.94 -3.76
N GLY A 67 -23.75 12.78 -3.05
CA GLY A 67 -24.31 13.56 -1.95
C GLY A 67 -23.38 14.68 -1.51
N ASN A 68 -23.68 15.26 -0.35
CA ASN A 68 -22.84 16.31 0.22
C ASN A 68 -22.11 15.76 1.46
N PRO A 69 -20.92 15.16 1.29
CA PRO A 69 -20.20 14.53 2.38
C PRO A 69 -19.88 15.57 3.48
N LYS A 70 -20.29 15.27 4.71
CA LYS A 70 -20.09 16.12 5.90
C LYS A 70 -19.17 15.47 6.93
N VAL A 71 -18.72 14.26 6.65
CA VAL A 71 -17.97 13.44 7.59
C VAL A 71 -16.71 14.14 8.10
N LYS A 72 -16.48 14.07 9.41
CA LYS A 72 -15.24 14.55 10.02
C LYS A 72 -14.18 13.44 9.99
N THR A 73 -12.90 13.79 9.84
CA THR A 73 -11.78 12.83 9.78
C THR A 73 -11.74 11.84 10.95
N LYS A 74 -12.23 12.23 12.15
CA LYS A 74 -12.34 11.35 13.33
C LYS A 74 -13.36 10.22 13.16
N GLU A 75 -14.41 10.42 12.37
CA GLU A 75 -15.46 9.42 12.14
C GLU A 75 -15.01 8.37 11.12
N CYS A 76 -14.20 8.77 10.13
CA CYS A 76 -13.58 7.83 9.20
C CYS A 76 -12.68 6.80 9.89
N LYS A 77 -11.92 7.20 10.91
CA LYS A 77 -11.08 6.26 11.68
C LYS A 77 -11.91 5.20 12.40
N LYS A 78 -13.13 5.53 12.82
CA LYS A 78 -14.05 4.56 13.42
C LYS A 78 -14.63 3.62 12.36
N LYS A 79 -15.01 4.15 11.20
CA LYS A 79 -15.58 3.37 10.09
C LYS A 79 -14.57 2.42 9.43
N LEU A 80 -13.34 2.87 9.22
CA LEU A 80 -12.28 2.12 8.51
C LEU A 80 -11.34 1.34 9.45
N SER A 81 -11.56 1.45 10.77
CA SER A 81 -11.00 0.63 11.83
C SER A 81 -9.49 0.31 11.70
N ILE A 82 -9.13 -0.96 11.49
CA ILE A 82 -7.77 -1.51 11.62
C ILE A 82 -6.85 -1.00 10.51
N VAL A 83 -7.33 -0.92 9.26
CA VAL A 83 -6.52 -0.50 8.11
C VAL A 83 -6.01 0.93 8.30
N CYS A 84 -6.88 1.83 8.74
CA CYS A 84 -6.48 3.20 9.10
C CYS A 84 -5.44 3.26 10.22
N LYS A 85 -5.48 2.34 11.20
CA LYS A 85 -4.55 2.32 12.32
C LYS A 85 -3.17 1.84 11.90
N ASN A 86 -3.07 0.83 11.05
CA ASN A 86 -1.79 0.30 10.58
C ASN A 86 -1.02 1.36 9.78
N THR A 87 -1.67 2.00 8.81
CA THR A 87 -1.08 3.11 8.04
C THR A 87 -0.59 4.24 8.95
N GLU A 88 -1.41 4.68 9.92
CA GLU A 88 -1.03 5.74 10.86
C GLU A 88 0.09 5.32 11.82
N MET A 89 0.14 4.06 12.21
CA MET A 89 1.19 3.55 13.07
C MET A 89 2.53 3.53 12.33
N ILE A 90 2.56 3.02 11.09
CA ILE A 90 3.79 2.98 10.29
C ILE A 90 4.26 4.41 10.00
N LEU A 91 3.38 5.31 9.55
CA LEU A 91 3.72 6.71 9.33
C LEU A 91 4.30 7.40 10.57
N LYS A 92 3.83 7.05 11.77
CA LYS A 92 4.39 7.59 13.02
C LYS A 92 5.76 7.03 13.34
N LYS A 93 6.00 5.73 13.07
CA LYS A 93 7.30 5.10 13.29
C LYS A 93 8.36 5.74 12.39
N ILE A 94 8.11 5.78 11.09
CA ILE A 94 9.07 6.26 10.08
C ILE A 94 9.21 7.79 10.02
N LYS A 95 8.49 8.53 10.88
CA LYS A 95 8.44 9.99 10.82
C LYS A 95 9.81 10.61 11.10
N ASP A 96 10.47 10.11 12.14
CA ASP A 96 11.72 10.66 12.65
C ASP A 96 12.95 9.85 12.16
N ASP A 97 12.72 8.74 11.46
CA ASP A 97 13.78 7.90 10.91
C ASP A 97 14.30 8.49 9.60
N ASP A 98 15.62 8.68 9.45
CA ASP A 98 16.20 9.19 8.20
C ASP A 98 16.09 8.17 7.06
N LYS A 99 16.11 6.87 7.39
CA LYS A 99 16.08 5.77 6.44
C LYS A 99 15.26 4.61 6.96
N VAL A 100 14.80 3.77 6.05
CA VAL A 100 14.12 2.50 6.32
C VAL A 100 14.98 1.38 5.76
N THR A 101 15.29 0.40 6.61
CA THR A 101 16.03 -0.81 6.22
C THR A 101 15.14 -1.81 5.48
N VAL A 102 15.76 -2.82 4.86
CA VAL A 102 15.01 -3.88 4.17
C VAL A 102 14.12 -4.66 5.14
N ASP A 103 14.64 -5.01 6.32
CA ASP A 103 13.92 -5.76 7.35
C ASP A 103 12.69 -4.97 7.85
N GLU A 104 12.87 -3.68 8.13
CA GLU A 104 11.77 -2.80 8.55
C GLU A 104 10.71 -2.67 7.46
N LEU A 105 11.11 -2.58 6.19
CA LEU A 105 10.16 -2.54 5.09
C LEU A 105 9.35 -3.84 5.00
N LEU A 106 9.99 -5.01 5.14
CA LEU A 106 9.28 -6.29 5.16
C LEU A 106 8.26 -6.37 6.31
N ASP A 107 8.65 -5.95 7.52
CA ASP A 107 7.74 -5.89 8.67
C ASP A 107 6.54 -4.95 8.42
N TYR A 108 6.78 -3.81 7.77
CA TYR A 108 5.72 -2.86 7.42
C TYR A 108 4.78 -3.42 6.35
N LEU A 109 5.30 -4.14 5.36
CA LEU A 109 4.48 -4.78 4.33
C LEU A 109 3.62 -5.90 4.93
N GLU A 110 4.18 -6.74 5.80
CA GLU A 110 3.42 -7.80 6.49
C GLU A 110 2.28 -7.22 7.35
N LEU A 111 2.55 -6.11 8.05
CA LEU A 111 1.55 -5.40 8.83
C LEU A 111 0.44 -4.78 7.95
N LEU A 112 0.78 -4.34 6.74
CA LEU A 112 -0.20 -3.83 5.78
C LEU A 112 -1.02 -4.95 5.14
N GLU A 113 -0.52 -6.17 5.06
CA GLU A 113 -1.19 -7.35 4.48
C GLU A 113 -2.01 -8.17 5.48
N GLY A 114 -1.68 -8.09 6.78
CA GLY A 114 -2.35 -8.83 7.85
C GLY A 114 -3.88 -8.64 7.91
N SER A 115 -4.59 -9.68 8.39
CA SER A 115 -6.06 -9.79 8.59
C SER A 115 -6.94 -8.73 7.89
N GLY A 116 -7.00 -8.84 6.56
CA GLY A 116 -7.78 -7.95 5.69
C GLY A 116 -6.96 -6.74 5.23
N GLY A 117 -5.73 -7.00 4.78
CA GLY A 117 -4.73 -6.00 4.43
C GLY A 117 -5.22 -4.84 3.57
N ALA A 118 -4.51 -3.72 3.60
CA ALA A 118 -4.96 -2.45 3.02
C ALA A 118 -5.41 -2.60 1.56
N ALA A 119 -4.67 -3.34 0.74
CA ALA A 119 -5.02 -3.62 -0.65
C ALA A 119 -6.30 -4.49 -0.75
N GLN A 120 -6.38 -5.60 0.00
CA GLN A 120 -7.56 -6.49 -0.03
C GLN A 120 -8.82 -5.80 0.50
N TYR A 121 -8.69 -4.96 1.53
CA TYR A 121 -9.79 -4.15 2.05
C TYR A 121 -10.31 -3.20 0.97
N LEU A 122 -9.41 -2.45 0.31
CA LEU A 122 -9.77 -1.51 -0.74
C LEU A 122 -10.39 -2.24 -1.95
N LEU A 123 -9.86 -3.40 -2.33
CA LEU A 123 -10.42 -4.24 -3.40
C LEU A 123 -11.86 -4.63 -3.11
N VAL A 124 -12.13 -5.20 -1.94
CA VAL A 124 -13.48 -5.60 -1.53
C VAL A 124 -14.44 -4.40 -1.54
N GLN A 125 -13.97 -3.22 -1.09
CA GLN A 125 -14.81 -2.02 -1.14
C GLN A 125 -15.09 -1.56 -2.57
N ALA A 126 -14.09 -1.54 -3.44
CA ALA A 126 -14.25 -1.13 -4.84
C ALA A 126 -15.18 -2.08 -5.61
N GLU A 127 -15.02 -3.40 -5.45
CA GLU A 127 -15.91 -4.40 -6.04
C GLU A 127 -17.33 -4.30 -5.49
N THR A 128 -17.49 -4.09 -4.18
CA THR A 128 -18.80 -3.89 -3.56
C THR A 128 -19.49 -2.67 -4.17
N PHE A 129 -18.76 -1.57 -4.35
CA PHE A 129 -19.31 -0.36 -4.97
C PHE A 129 -19.67 -0.54 -6.42
N LEU A 130 -18.84 -1.24 -7.19
CA LEU A 130 -19.13 -1.57 -8.58
C LEU A 130 -20.39 -2.44 -8.70
N PHE A 131 -20.55 -3.43 -7.82
CA PHE A 131 -21.75 -4.27 -7.79
C PHE A 131 -22.99 -3.44 -7.39
N MET A 132 -22.85 -2.53 -6.43
CA MET A 132 -23.93 -1.70 -5.93
C MET A 132 -24.25 -0.49 -6.81
N SER A 133 -23.42 -0.11 -7.79
CA SER A 133 -23.60 1.11 -8.58
C SER A 133 -24.95 1.14 -9.32
N ASN A 134 -25.37 0.00 -9.86
CA ASN A 134 -26.67 -0.19 -10.51
C ASN A 134 -27.84 -0.03 -9.52
N GLU A 135 -27.69 -0.58 -8.32
CA GLU A 135 -28.71 -0.48 -7.27
C GLU A 135 -28.81 0.94 -6.71
N ILE A 136 -27.69 1.62 -6.51
CA ILE A 136 -27.66 3.03 -6.09
C ILE A 136 -28.26 3.91 -7.19
N SER A 137 -27.92 3.67 -8.46
CA SER A 137 -28.50 4.40 -9.58
C SER A 137 -30.03 4.26 -9.62
N ARG A 138 -30.52 3.03 -9.45
CA ARG A 138 -31.95 2.71 -9.42
C ARG A 138 -32.68 3.32 -8.22
N LEU A 139 -32.10 3.19 -7.02
CA LEU A 139 -32.74 3.62 -5.77
C LEU A 139 -32.79 5.13 -5.66
N TYR A 140 -31.74 5.85 -6.06
CA TYR A 140 -31.63 7.30 -5.85
C TYR A 140 -31.83 8.12 -7.12
N GLY A 141 -32.09 7.48 -8.27
CA GLY A 141 -32.29 8.17 -9.55
C GLY A 141 -31.03 8.90 -10.06
N MET A 142 -29.86 8.38 -9.70
CA MET A 142 -28.56 8.93 -10.09
C MET A 142 -27.97 8.14 -11.27
N GLU A 143 -27.23 8.80 -12.16
CA GLU A 143 -26.52 8.11 -13.24
C GLU A 143 -25.09 7.81 -12.81
N LEU A 144 -24.85 6.60 -12.29
CA LEU A 144 -23.51 6.15 -11.89
C LEU A 144 -22.79 5.30 -12.93
N SER A 145 -23.43 5.00 -14.06
CA SER A 145 -22.83 4.23 -15.17
C SER A 145 -21.49 4.80 -15.64
N LYS A 146 -21.38 6.14 -15.67
CA LYS A 146 -20.12 6.85 -15.99
C LYS A 146 -18.98 6.61 -14.99
N PHE A 147 -19.29 6.18 -13.77
CA PHE A 147 -18.29 5.85 -12.74
C PHE A 147 -17.97 4.36 -12.70
N ASP A 148 -18.71 3.50 -13.39
CA ASP A 148 -18.40 2.07 -13.44
C ASP A 148 -17.02 1.84 -14.08
N GLU A 149 -16.69 2.58 -15.14
CA GLU A 149 -15.37 2.53 -15.77
C GLU A 149 -14.26 2.96 -14.79
N LEU A 150 -14.50 4.01 -14.01
CA LEU A 150 -13.56 4.53 -13.02
C LEU A 150 -13.39 3.59 -11.82
N LEU A 151 -14.46 2.94 -11.35
CA LEU A 151 -14.41 1.93 -10.30
C LEU A 151 -13.72 0.66 -10.79
N ASN A 152 -13.97 0.23 -12.03
CA ASN A 152 -13.24 -0.88 -12.65
C ASN A 152 -11.74 -0.58 -12.79
N GLU A 153 -11.37 0.66 -13.08
CA GLU A 153 -9.98 1.09 -13.11
C GLU A 153 -9.33 0.97 -11.73
N ILE A 154 -10.01 1.43 -10.67
CA ILE A 154 -9.55 1.25 -9.28
C ILE A 154 -9.36 -0.25 -8.95
N VAL A 155 -10.33 -1.10 -9.27
CA VAL A 155 -10.26 -2.55 -9.01
C VAL A 155 -9.02 -3.16 -9.65
N ARG A 156 -8.82 -2.91 -10.95
CA ARG A 156 -7.64 -3.41 -11.69
C ARG A 156 -6.32 -2.92 -11.11
N ASP A 157 -6.25 -1.64 -10.77
CA ASP A 157 -5.04 -1.06 -10.20
C ASP A 157 -4.72 -1.72 -8.84
N ILE A 158 -5.73 -2.01 -8.00
CA ILE A 158 -5.54 -2.68 -6.70
C ILE A 158 -5.13 -4.15 -6.89
N GLU A 159 -5.70 -4.87 -7.86
CA GLU A 159 -5.25 -6.23 -8.22
C GLU A 159 -3.76 -6.21 -8.61
N GLU A 160 -3.36 -5.23 -9.42
CA GLU A 160 -1.96 -5.04 -9.78
C GLU A 160 -1.10 -4.68 -8.56
N HIS A 161 -1.60 -3.89 -7.60
CA HIS A 161 -0.88 -3.58 -6.35
C HIS A 161 -0.54 -4.84 -5.58
N ILE A 162 -1.44 -5.82 -5.53
CA ILE A 162 -1.19 -7.11 -4.86
C ILE A 162 -0.01 -7.82 -5.53
N GLU A 163 0.02 -7.89 -6.86
CA GLU A 163 1.13 -8.50 -7.62
C GLU A 163 2.46 -7.74 -7.45
N VAL A 164 2.38 -6.40 -7.41
CA VAL A 164 3.53 -5.53 -7.20
C VAL A 164 4.10 -5.70 -5.79
N LEU A 165 3.26 -5.83 -4.77
CA LEU A 165 3.68 -6.09 -3.38
C LEU A 165 4.40 -7.43 -3.27
N GLU A 166 3.90 -8.49 -3.92
CA GLU A 166 4.61 -9.77 -4.00
C GLU A 166 5.97 -9.64 -4.69
N THR A 167 6.04 -8.86 -5.76
CA THR A 167 7.30 -8.58 -6.46
C THR A 167 8.30 -7.84 -5.56
N ILE A 168 7.85 -6.82 -4.83
CA ILE A 168 8.68 -6.09 -3.85
C ILE A 168 9.24 -7.06 -2.81
N LYS A 169 8.39 -7.88 -2.18
CA LYS A 169 8.81 -8.85 -1.16
C LYS A 169 9.89 -9.79 -1.70
N ARG A 170 9.69 -10.37 -2.89
CA ARG A 170 10.69 -11.24 -3.53
C ARG A 170 12.02 -10.52 -3.74
N THR A 171 12.01 -9.30 -4.28
CA THR A 171 13.23 -8.50 -4.49
C THR A 171 13.96 -8.18 -3.19
N LEU A 172 13.23 -7.89 -2.12
CA LEU A 172 13.81 -7.63 -0.79
C LEU A 172 14.48 -8.89 -0.20
N PHE A 173 13.87 -10.07 -0.35
CA PHE A 173 14.47 -11.33 0.09
C PHE A 173 15.75 -11.68 -0.69
N GLU A 174 15.77 -11.43 -2.00
CA GLU A 174 16.97 -11.62 -2.83
C GLU A 174 18.11 -10.69 -2.38
N GLU A 175 17.82 -9.42 -2.10
CA GLU A 175 18.80 -8.45 -1.59
C GLU A 175 19.35 -8.84 -0.20
N GLN A 176 18.52 -9.35 0.71
CA GLN A 176 18.98 -9.87 2.00
C GLN A 176 19.96 -11.04 1.82
N THR A 177 19.60 -12.01 0.97
CA THR A 177 20.41 -13.21 0.73
C THR A 177 21.76 -12.84 0.12
N ASN A 178 21.76 -11.96 -0.89
CA ASN A 178 22.98 -11.50 -1.56
C ASN A 178 23.90 -10.70 -0.62
N ASN A 179 23.36 -9.98 0.37
CA ASN A 179 24.16 -9.25 1.36
C ASN A 179 24.73 -10.16 2.45
N GLN A 180 24.03 -11.25 2.81
CA GLN A 180 24.55 -12.27 3.73
C GLN A 180 25.70 -13.08 3.11
N GLU A 181 25.62 -13.43 1.82
CA GLU A 181 26.69 -14.15 1.10
C GLU A 181 27.96 -13.31 0.89
N LYS A 182 27.85 -11.97 0.87
CA LYS A 182 28.99 -11.05 0.72
C LYS A 182 29.86 -10.89 1.96
N HIS A 183 29.48 -11.47 3.11
CA HIS A 183 30.36 -11.59 4.27
C HIS A 183 31.10 -12.92 4.21
N PRO A 184 32.32 -13.01 3.64
CA PRO A 184 33.08 -14.24 3.72
C PRO A 184 33.43 -14.51 5.18
N VAL A 185 32.83 -15.55 5.75
CA VAL A 185 33.24 -16.16 7.04
C VAL A 185 34.69 -16.70 6.97
N PHE A 186 35.30 -16.68 5.78
CA PHE A 186 36.58 -17.31 5.46
C PHE A 186 37.81 -16.42 5.64
N LYS A 187 38.09 -15.86 6.83
CA LYS A 187 39.47 -15.39 7.14
C LYS A 187 39.99 -15.60 8.56
N TYR A 188 39.17 -15.99 9.53
CA TYR A 188 39.62 -16.17 10.92
C TYR A 188 39.62 -17.60 11.44
N GLN A 189 39.12 -18.56 10.66
CA GLN A 189 39.05 -19.97 11.08
C GLN A 189 40.23 -20.83 10.62
N ASN A 190 41.14 -20.29 9.79
CA ASN A 190 42.29 -21.04 9.30
C ASN A 190 43.57 -20.18 9.28
N PRO A 191 44.41 -20.22 10.35
CA PRO A 191 45.65 -19.45 10.45
C PRO A 191 46.67 -19.78 9.34
N ASP A 192 46.58 -20.96 8.75
CA ASP A 192 47.54 -21.45 7.75
C ASP A 192 47.28 -20.89 6.34
N ALA A 193 46.16 -20.20 6.13
CA ALA A 193 45.84 -19.55 4.85
C ALA A 193 46.80 -18.38 4.48
N TRP A 194 47.67 -17.98 5.41
CA TRP A 194 48.66 -16.92 5.22
C TRP A 194 50.02 -17.41 4.72
N ILE A 195 50.26 -18.73 4.69
CA ILE A 195 51.57 -19.29 4.34
C ILE A 195 51.52 -19.85 2.92
N THR A 196 52.02 -19.09 1.96
CA THR A 196 52.35 -19.63 0.63
C THR A 196 53.68 -20.37 0.75
N PRO A 197 53.78 -21.68 0.46
CA PRO A 197 55.08 -22.36 0.46
C PRO A 197 55.92 -21.79 -0.67
N ILE A 198 57.08 -21.23 -0.34
CA ILE A 198 58.12 -20.93 -1.33
C ILE A 198 58.61 -22.28 -1.84
N SER A 199 58.29 -22.63 -3.09
CA SER A 199 58.89 -23.77 -3.78
C SER A 199 60.36 -23.45 -4.06
N GLY A 200 61.22 -23.77 -3.09
CA GLY A 200 62.66 -23.85 -3.27
C GLY A 200 62.99 -25.05 -4.15
N ARG A 201 63.79 -24.80 -5.19
CA ARG A 201 64.33 -25.75 -6.16
C ARG A 201 64.96 -26.97 -5.47
N GLU A 202 64.63 -28.15 -5.98
CA GLU A 202 65.44 -29.35 -5.80
C GLU A 202 66.70 -29.21 -6.68
N ASP A 203 67.86 -29.48 -6.07
CA ASP A 203 69.16 -29.66 -6.73
C ASP A 203 69.23 -31.02 -7.46
#